data_AF-A0A3M2DJP4-F1
#
_entry.id   AF-A0A3M2DJP4-F1
#
_cell.length_a   1.000
_cell.length_b   1.000
_cell.length_c   1.000
_cell.angle_alpha   90.00
_cell.angle_beta   90.00
_cell.angle_gamma   90.00
#
_symmetry.space_group_name_H-M   'P 1'
#
loop_
_entity.id
_entity.type
_entity.pdbx_description
1 polymer ?
#
loop_
_entity_poly.entity_id
_entity_poly.type
_entity_poly.pdbx_seq_one_letter_code
_entity_poly.pdbx_strand_id
1 'polypeptide(L)'
;MKPETRELLAYLDRVEPVLRELSFFELLDVSPDATGDEIQAAYHAVAARMHPDRHRAELTAAQYERLNIVYGRIAEAYRVLRDPRERDRYTRELASRADAAGAGEAEAVWLLSPKAQAHYRRAQAALRTGDRASAILHMKMALRASPGSALLRAALADLERRG
;
A
#
# COMPACT_ATOMS: atom_id res chain seq x y z
N MET A 1 -33.39 8.09 -7.94
CA MET A 1 -31.99 7.95 -7.47
C MET A 1 -31.07 8.31 -8.61
N LYS A 2 -30.10 9.21 -8.40
CA LYS A 2 -29.21 9.69 -9.46
C LYS A 2 -28.16 8.62 -9.83
N PRO A 3 -27.60 8.63 -11.05
CA PRO A 3 -26.54 7.69 -11.45
C PRO A 3 -25.34 7.70 -10.49
N GLU A 4 -24.94 8.88 -10.02
CA GLU A 4 -23.80 9.08 -9.11
C GLU A 4 -24.05 8.42 -7.74
N THR A 5 -25.28 8.53 -7.22
CA THR A 5 -25.70 7.85 -5.99
C THR A 5 -25.65 6.34 -6.15
N ARG A 6 -26.04 5.81 -7.32
CA ARG A 6 -25.99 4.38 -7.61
C ARG A 6 -24.55 3.86 -7.66
N GLU A 7 -23.65 4.58 -8.33
CA GLU A 7 -22.23 4.25 -8.36
C GLU A 7 -21.60 4.28 -6.97
N LEU A 8 -21.96 5.28 -6.16
CA LEU A 8 -21.49 5.38 -4.78
C LEU A 8 -21.93 4.16 -3.97
N LEU A 9 -23.20 3.77 -4.04
CA LEU A 9 -23.71 2.61 -3.30
C LEU A 9 -23.03 1.31 -3.75
N ALA A 10 -22.82 1.12 -5.06
CA ALA A 10 -22.09 -0.03 -5.57
C ALA A 10 -20.62 -0.06 -5.11
N TYR A 11 -19.98 1.11 -4.96
CA TYR A 11 -18.66 1.21 -4.35
C TYR A 11 -18.70 0.81 -2.87
N LEU A 12 -19.66 1.32 -2.09
CA LEU A 12 -19.80 0.98 -0.67
C LEU A 12 -20.06 -0.52 -0.46
N ASP A 13 -20.90 -1.14 -1.28
CA ASP A 13 -21.19 -2.58 -1.22
C ASP A 13 -19.95 -3.45 -1.43
N ARG A 14 -18.99 -2.97 -2.21
CA ARG A 14 -17.73 -3.67 -2.49
C ARG A 14 -16.65 -3.40 -1.46
N VAL A 15 -16.58 -2.17 -0.94
CA VAL A 15 -15.45 -1.72 -0.10
C VAL A 15 -15.71 -1.89 1.39
N GLU A 16 -16.93 -1.64 1.86
CA GLU A 16 -17.25 -1.74 3.28
C GLU A 16 -16.96 -3.12 3.89
N PRO A 17 -17.31 -4.26 3.25
CA PRO A 17 -17.07 -5.58 3.85
C PRO A 17 -15.59 -5.90 4.10
N VAL A 18 -14.71 -5.33 3.27
CA VAL A 18 -13.25 -5.57 3.29
C VAL A 18 -12.47 -4.34 3.77
N LEU A 19 -13.15 -3.31 4.28
CA LEU A 19 -12.56 -2.00 4.60
C LEU A 19 -11.36 -2.08 5.56
N ARG A 20 -11.36 -3.08 6.44
CA ARG A 20 -10.30 -3.30 7.43
C ARG A 20 -9.10 -4.06 6.87
N GLU A 21 -9.29 -4.80 5.78
CA GLU A 21 -8.24 -5.56 5.10
C GLU A 21 -7.48 -4.69 4.10
N LEU A 22 -8.16 -3.71 3.50
CA LEU A 22 -7.54 -2.79 2.55
C LEU A 22 -6.46 -1.93 3.23
N SER A 23 -5.31 -1.84 2.56
CA SER A 23 -4.28 -0.89 2.89
C SER A 23 -4.72 0.55 2.58
N PHE A 24 -4.05 1.52 3.18
CA PHE A 24 -4.28 2.93 2.90
C PHE A 24 -3.96 3.31 1.46
N PHE A 25 -3.02 2.60 0.82
CA PHE A 25 -2.68 2.79 -0.58
C PHE A 25 -3.83 2.29 -1.48
N GLU A 26 -4.38 1.11 -1.21
CA GLU A 26 -5.54 0.57 -1.94
C GLU A 26 -6.80 1.41 -1.74
N LEU A 27 -7.03 1.95 -0.54
CA LEU A 27 -8.18 2.81 -0.28
C LEU A 27 -8.16 4.13 -1.04
N LEU A 28 -6.95 4.68 -1.29
CA LEU A 28 -6.77 5.87 -2.12
C LEU A 28 -6.56 5.52 -3.60
N ASP A 29 -6.51 4.24 -3.97
CA ASP A 29 -6.20 3.75 -5.31
C ASP A 29 -4.87 4.29 -5.84
N VAL A 30 -3.83 4.20 -5.02
CA VAL A 30 -2.47 4.67 -5.35
C VAL A 30 -1.43 3.58 -5.13
N SER A 31 -0.30 3.68 -5.84
CA SER A 31 0.87 2.83 -5.63
C SER A 31 1.52 3.12 -4.26
N PRO A 32 2.18 2.14 -3.60
CA PRO A 32 3.06 2.38 -2.45
C PRO A 32 4.18 3.38 -2.75
N ASP A 33 4.55 3.47 -4.03
CA ASP A 33 5.57 4.36 -4.54
C ASP A 33 5.04 5.76 -4.88
N ALA A 34 3.75 6.03 -4.64
CA ALA A 34 3.14 7.31 -4.96
C ALA A 34 3.81 8.48 -4.23
N THR A 35 4.00 9.55 -4.97
CA THR A 35 4.47 10.85 -4.48
C THR A 35 3.41 11.51 -3.59
N GLY A 36 3.83 12.48 -2.79
CA GLY A 36 2.88 13.26 -1.97
C GLY A 36 1.82 13.96 -2.81
N ASP A 37 2.20 14.45 -3.99
CA ASP A 37 1.30 15.12 -4.92
C ASP A 37 0.27 14.15 -5.53
N GLU A 38 0.67 12.93 -5.89
CA GLU A 38 -0.24 11.88 -6.38
C GLU A 38 -1.23 11.45 -5.29
N ILE A 39 -0.76 11.28 -4.04
CA ILE A 39 -1.61 10.96 -2.89
C ILE A 39 -2.63 12.09 -2.65
N GLN A 40 -2.19 13.35 -2.73
CA GLN A 40 -3.06 14.50 -2.57
C GLN A 40 -4.10 14.60 -3.69
N ALA A 41 -3.68 14.41 -4.95
CA ALA A 41 -4.58 14.42 -6.10
C ALA A 41 -5.64 13.31 -6.01
N ALA A 42 -5.24 12.09 -5.64
CA ALA A 42 -6.14 10.96 -5.45
C ALA A 42 -7.18 11.24 -4.35
N TYR A 43 -6.76 11.75 -3.19
CA TYR A 43 -7.68 12.12 -2.12
C TYR A 43 -8.68 13.19 -2.56
N HIS A 44 -8.24 14.24 -3.27
CA HIS A 44 -9.14 15.28 -3.76
C HIS A 44 -10.17 14.73 -4.76
N ALA A 45 -9.77 13.82 -5.65
CA ALA A 45 -10.69 13.16 -6.58
C ALA A 45 -11.76 12.34 -5.85
N VAL A 46 -11.36 11.58 -4.82
CA VAL A 46 -12.29 10.81 -3.98
C VAL A 46 -13.22 11.74 -3.20
N ALA A 47 -12.69 12.78 -2.56
CA ALA A 47 -13.49 13.76 -1.81
C ALA A 47 -14.54 14.44 -2.69
N ALA A 48 -14.18 14.84 -3.92
CA ALA A 48 -15.10 15.47 -4.86
C ALA A 48 -16.29 14.56 -5.22
N ARG A 49 -16.08 13.24 -5.29
CA ARG A 49 -17.14 12.26 -5.57
C ARG A 49 -17.93 11.87 -4.32
N MET A 50 -17.26 11.64 -3.20
CA MET A 50 -17.80 10.87 -2.08
C MET A 50 -18.05 11.64 -0.79
N HIS A 51 -17.72 12.94 -0.70
CA HIS A 51 -17.90 13.69 0.55
C HIS A 51 -19.34 13.56 1.09
N PRO A 52 -19.55 13.15 2.37
CA PRO A 52 -20.87 12.88 2.94
C PRO A 52 -21.88 14.01 2.76
N ASP A 53 -21.44 15.27 2.94
CA ASP A 53 -22.28 16.46 2.76
C ASP A 53 -22.98 16.53 1.40
N ARG A 54 -22.38 15.96 0.34
CA ARG A 54 -22.95 15.97 -1.02
C ARG A 54 -24.13 15.00 -1.17
N HIS A 55 -24.22 14.01 -0.30
CA HIS A 55 -25.15 12.88 -0.43
C HIS A 55 -26.21 12.85 0.69
N ARG A 56 -26.15 13.78 1.65
CA ARG A 56 -27.02 13.81 2.83
C ARG A 56 -28.52 13.82 2.53
N ALA A 57 -28.94 14.47 1.44
CA ALA A 57 -30.35 14.55 1.06
C ALA A 57 -30.87 13.33 0.27
N GLU A 58 -29.97 12.46 -0.21
CA GLU A 58 -30.31 11.38 -1.14
C GLU A 58 -30.21 9.99 -0.51
N LEU A 59 -29.39 9.85 0.53
CA LEU A 59 -29.14 8.58 1.21
C LEU A 59 -30.11 8.37 2.37
N THR A 60 -30.49 7.12 2.59
CA THR A 60 -31.13 6.73 3.86
C THR A 60 -30.15 6.86 5.02
N ALA A 61 -30.64 6.89 6.26
CA ALA A 61 -29.78 6.96 7.44
C ALA A 61 -28.72 5.83 7.46
N ALA A 62 -29.12 4.61 7.09
CA ALA A 62 -28.20 3.47 7.01
C ALA A 62 -27.14 3.65 5.92
N GLN A 63 -27.52 4.11 4.72
CA GLN A 63 -26.56 4.35 3.63
C GLN A 63 -25.60 5.50 3.96
N TYR A 64 -26.10 6.54 4.62
CA TYR A 64 -25.29 7.68 5.06
C TYR A 64 -24.27 7.26 6.11
N GLU A 65 -24.64 6.40 7.06
CA GLU A 65 -23.70 5.84 8.05
C GLU A 65 -22.58 5.05 7.37
N ARG A 66 -22.93 4.14 6.43
CA ARG A 66 -21.95 3.38 5.64
C ARG A 66 -20.98 4.31 4.91
N LEU A 67 -21.49 5.38 4.31
CA LEU A 67 -20.66 6.39 3.66
C LEU A 67 -19.70 7.07 4.63
N ASN A 68 -20.15 7.47 5.82
CA ASN A 68 -19.29 8.10 6.82
C ASN A 68 -18.18 7.17 7.30
N ILE A 69 -18.48 5.88 7.52
CA ILE A 69 -17.49 4.89 7.92
C ILE A 69 -16.39 4.76 6.87
N VAL A 70 -16.77 4.54 5.60
CA VAL A 70 -15.81 4.37 4.50
C VAL A 70 -15.04 5.66 4.24
N TYR A 71 -15.72 6.81 4.21
CA TYR A 71 -15.08 8.11 4.01
C TYR A 71 -14.13 8.48 5.15
N GLY A 72 -14.49 8.18 6.40
CA GLY A 72 -13.63 8.38 7.56
C GLY A 72 -12.31 7.60 7.43
N ARG A 73 -12.37 6.35 6.95
CA ARG A 73 -11.18 5.53 6.70
C ARG A 73 -10.32 6.08 5.55
N ILE A 74 -10.93 6.60 4.49
CA ILE A 74 -10.24 7.27 3.37
C ILE A 74 -9.53 8.55 3.87
N ALA A 75 -10.19 9.35 4.71
CA ALA A 75 -9.59 10.55 5.30
C ALA A 75 -8.42 10.19 6.24
N GLU A 76 -8.53 9.11 7.00
CA GLU A 76 -7.43 8.57 7.80
C GLU A 76 -6.26 8.11 6.92
N ALA A 77 -6.54 7.38 5.83
CA ALA A 77 -5.54 6.96 4.86
C ALA A 77 -4.75 8.16 4.31
N TYR A 78 -5.45 9.21 3.88
CA TYR A 78 -4.81 10.43 3.41
C TYR A 78 -3.96 11.11 4.49
N ARG A 79 -4.48 11.22 5.73
CA ARG A 79 -3.75 11.82 6.86
C ARG A 79 -2.43 11.10 7.13
N VAL A 80 -2.43 9.77 7.08
CA VAL A 80 -1.22 8.96 7.31
C VAL A 80 -0.27 9.03 6.12
N LEU A 81 -0.78 8.91 4.89
CA LEU A 81 0.06 8.83 3.70
C LEU A 81 0.65 10.17 3.25
N ARG A 82 0.01 11.31 3.58
CA ARG A 82 0.54 12.63 3.22
C ARG A 82 1.76 13.06 4.04
N ASP A 83 1.93 12.51 5.25
CA ASP A 83 3.09 12.78 6.08
C ASP A 83 4.17 11.71 5.80
N PRO A 84 5.37 12.08 5.31
CA PRO A 84 6.41 11.11 4.97
C PRO A 84 6.82 10.19 6.12
N ARG A 85 6.84 10.70 7.37
CA ARG A 85 7.25 9.92 8.55
C ARG A 85 6.17 8.91 8.94
N GLU A 86 4.91 9.33 8.93
CA GLU A 86 3.78 8.45 9.22
C GLU A 86 3.61 7.40 8.12
N ARG A 87 3.76 7.77 6.84
CA ARG A 87 3.77 6.86 5.71
C ARG A 87 4.87 5.79 5.83
N ASP A 88 6.09 6.21 6.17
CA ASP A 88 7.21 5.29 6.36
C ASP A 88 6.94 4.31 7.52
N ARG A 89 6.35 4.80 8.62
CA ARG A 89 5.95 3.95 9.75
C ARG A 89 4.88 2.94 9.32
N TYR A 90 3.82 3.42 8.67
CA TYR A 90 2.74 2.58 8.18
C TYR A 90 3.22 1.50 7.22
N THR A 91 4.10 1.85 6.27
CA THR A 91 4.67 0.91 5.29
C THR A 91 5.49 -0.18 5.99
N ARG A 92 6.26 0.16 7.03
CA ARG A 92 6.99 -0.84 7.84
C ARG A 92 6.06 -1.77 8.60
N GLU A 93 4.98 -1.23 9.19
CA GLU A 93 3.99 -2.04 9.90
C GLU A 93 3.26 -3.00 8.94
N LEU A 94 2.95 -2.53 7.73
CA LEU A 94 2.32 -3.35 6.68
C LEU A 94 3.24 -4.49 6.23
N ALA A 95 4.52 -4.20 5.98
CA ALA A 95 5.52 -5.23 5.64
C ALA A 95 5.67 -6.27 6.75
N SER A 96 5.73 -5.83 8.02
CA SER A 96 5.81 -6.76 9.16
C SER A 96 4.58 -7.65 9.30
N ARG A 97 3.38 -7.16 8.95
CA ARG A 97 2.14 -7.96 8.96
C ARG A 97 2.14 -8.98 7.84
N ALA A 98 2.56 -8.58 6.64
CA ALA A 98 2.70 -9.47 5.49
C ALA A 98 3.64 -10.64 5.83
N ASP A 99 4.79 -10.35 6.46
CA ASP A 99 5.73 -11.37 6.93
C ASP A 99 5.10 -12.33 7.96
N ALA A 100 4.36 -11.81 8.95
CA ALA A 100 3.70 -12.62 9.98
C ALA A 100 2.54 -13.47 9.46
N ALA A 101 1.86 -13.00 8.41
CA ALA A 101 0.76 -13.72 7.76
C ALA A 101 1.24 -14.75 6.71
N GLY A 102 2.56 -14.83 6.46
CA GLY A 102 3.11 -15.68 5.39
C GLY A 102 2.70 -15.20 3.99
N ALA A 103 2.48 -13.89 3.82
CA ALA A 103 2.19 -13.30 2.52
C ALA A 103 3.35 -13.58 1.54
N GLY A 104 3.01 -13.96 0.30
CA GLY A 104 3.99 -14.42 -0.68
C GLY A 104 5.02 -13.35 -1.05
N GLU A 105 6.17 -13.78 -1.57
CA GLU A 105 7.30 -12.91 -1.95
C GLU A 105 6.88 -11.72 -2.84
N ALA A 106 5.89 -11.91 -3.72
CA ALA A 106 5.37 -10.85 -4.59
C ALA A 106 4.77 -9.67 -3.81
N GLU A 107 4.02 -9.94 -2.74
CA GLU A 107 3.38 -8.90 -1.92
C GLU A 107 4.40 -8.16 -1.06
N ALA A 108 5.35 -8.91 -0.48
CA ALA A 108 6.48 -8.32 0.23
C ALA A 108 7.36 -7.44 -0.67
N VAL A 109 7.51 -7.80 -1.95
CA VAL A 109 8.25 -7.00 -2.95
C VAL A 109 7.49 -5.74 -3.34
N TRP A 110 6.16 -5.79 -3.46
CA TRP A 110 5.33 -4.62 -3.78
C TRP A 110 5.43 -3.52 -2.72
N LEU A 111 5.64 -3.90 -1.45
CA LEU A 111 5.84 -2.97 -0.33
C LEU A 111 7.25 -2.37 -0.23
N LEU A 112 8.18 -2.79 -1.10
CA LEU A 112 9.53 -2.22 -1.13
C LEU A 112 9.51 -0.85 -1.81
N SER A 113 10.39 0.07 -1.39
CA SER A 113 10.59 1.34 -2.11
C SER A 113 11.06 1.10 -3.56
N PRO A 114 10.91 2.07 -4.48
CA PRO A 114 11.28 1.86 -5.89
C PRO A 114 12.76 1.48 -6.05
N LYS A 115 13.60 2.11 -5.23
CA LYS A 115 15.04 1.82 -5.17
C LYS A 115 15.30 0.41 -4.66
N ALA A 116 14.59 -0.02 -3.62
CA ALA A 116 14.69 -1.39 -3.12
C ALA A 116 14.21 -2.41 -4.15
N GLN A 117 13.06 -2.19 -4.81
CA GLN A 117 12.58 -3.05 -5.90
C GLN A 117 13.59 -3.14 -7.07
N ALA A 118 14.18 -2.00 -7.47
CA ALA A 118 15.16 -1.97 -8.55
C ALA A 118 16.44 -2.74 -8.22
N HIS A 119 16.88 -2.73 -6.95
CA HIS A 119 18.00 -3.53 -6.50
C HIS A 119 17.64 -5.01 -6.32
N TYR A 120 16.46 -5.30 -5.78
CA TYR A 120 15.96 -6.66 -5.66
C TYR A 120 15.84 -7.36 -7.03
N ARG A 121 15.32 -6.66 -8.06
CA ARG A 121 15.30 -7.18 -9.45
C ARG A 121 16.69 -7.49 -9.99
N ARG A 122 17.69 -6.64 -9.71
CA ARG A 122 19.08 -6.89 -10.12
C ARG A 122 19.69 -8.06 -9.38
N ALA A 123 19.41 -8.21 -8.08
CA ALA A 123 19.84 -9.36 -7.29
C ALA A 123 19.28 -10.67 -7.87
N GLN A 124 17.97 -10.71 -8.17
CA GLN A 124 17.33 -11.86 -8.81
C GLN A 124 17.94 -12.19 -10.19
N ALA A 125 18.28 -11.17 -10.99
CA ALA A 125 18.97 -11.39 -12.27
C ALA A 125 20.36 -12.01 -12.09
N ALA A 126 21.13 -11.52 -11.11
CA ALA A 126 22.46 -12.05 -10.81
C ALA A 126 22.42 -13.51 -10.32
N LEU A 127 21.41 -13.87 -9.52
CA LEU A 127 21.19 -15.26 -9.08
C LEU A 127 20.91 -16.19 -10.25
N ARG A 128 20.11 -15.76 -11.24
CA ARG A 128 19.85 -16.56 -12.45
C ARG A 128 21.11 -16.86 -13.25
N THR A 129 22.09 -15.96 -13.21
CA THR A 129 23.38 -16.13 -13.89
C THR A 129 24.47 -16.77 -13.03
N GLY A 130 24.16 -17.14 -11.78
CA GLY A 130 25.14 -17.69 -10.83
C GLY A 130 26.11 -16.67 -10.24
N ASP A 131 25.94 -15.37 -10.51
CA ASP A 131 26.77 -14.30 -9.96
C ASP A 131 26.32 -13.94 -8.54
N ARG A 132 26.77 -14.75 -7.58
CA ARG A 132 26.42 -14.61 -6.17
C ARG A 132 26.94 -13.29 -5.57
N ALA A 133 28.12 -12.83 -5.98
CA ALA A 133 28.71 -11.61 -5.44
C ALA A 133 27.86 -10.39 -5.78
N SER A 134 27.43 -10.27 -7.03
CA SER A 134 26.49 -9.22 -7.46
C SER A 134 25.12 -9.37 -6.81
N ALA A 135 24.65 -10.60 -6.59
CA ALA A 135 23.39 -10.84 -5.87
C ALA A 135 23.45 -10.31 -4.42
N ILE A 136 24.51 -10.61 -3.68
CA ILE A 136 24.71 -10.13 -2.30
C ILE A 136 24.79 -8.60 -2.27
N LEU A 137 25.57 -7.99 -3.18
CA LEU A 137 25.69 -6.53 -3.27
C LEU A 137 24.33 -5.87 -3.48
N HIS A 138 23.58 -6.32 -4.49
CA HIS A 138 22.28 -5.74 -4.78
C HIS A 138 21.26 -6.01 -3.67
N MET A 139 21.29 -7.18 -3.01
CA MET A 139 20.44 -7.45 -1.86
C MET A 139 20.75 -6.51 -0.68
N LYS A 140 22.02 -6.21 -0.40
CA LYS A 140 22.43 -5.19 0.60
C LYS A 140 21.93 -3.80 0.25
N MET A 141 22.02 -3.41 -1.02
CA MET A 141 21.51 -2.11 -1.49
C MET A 141 19.98 -2.03 -1.38
N ALA A 142 19.27 -3.11 -1.68
CA ALA A 142 17.83 -3.20 -1.50
C ALA A 142 17.45 -3.05 -0.03
N LEU A 143 18.14 -3.78 0.86
CA LEU A 143 17.90 -3.71 2.30
C LEU A 143 18.19 -2.32 2.86
N ARG A 144 19.23 -1.63 2.38
CA ARG A 144 19.49 -0.23 2.78
C ARG A 144 18.37 0.72 2.38
N ALA A 145 17.70 0.46 1.25
CA ALA A 145 16.57 1.25 0.77
C ALA A 145 15.23 0.86 1.43
N SER A 146 15.14 -0.33 2.02
CA SER A 146 13.98 -0.80 2.82
C SER A 146 14.45 -1.54 4.09
N PRO A 147 15.01 -0.85 5.11
CA PRO A 147 15.64 -1.49 6.27
C PRO A 147 14.73 -2.38 7.11
N GLY A 148 13.41 -2.15 7.05
CA GLY A 148 12.42 -2.93 7.79
C GLY A 148 12.06 -4.28 7.17
N SER A 149 12.40 -4.52 5.89
CA SER A 149 11.95 -5.73 5.17
C SER A 149 12.54 -7.00 5.78
N ALA A 150 11.70 -7.94 6.25
CA ALA A 150 12.20 -9.24 6.69
C ALA A 150 12.57 -10.12 5.48
N LEU A 151 11.82 -10.05 4.37
CA LEU A 151 12.16 -10.70 3.10
C LEU A 151 13.62 -10.43 2.70
N LEU A 152 14.02 -9.16 2.59
CA LEU A 152 15.37 -8.80 2.14
C LEU A 152 16.45 -9.25 3.14
N ARG A 153 16.16 -9.21 4.44
CA ARG A 153 17.06 -9.73 5.48
C ARG A 153 17.23 -11.24 5.39
N ALA A 154 16.13 -11.98 5.24
CA ALA A 154 16.15 -13.43 5.12
C ALA A 154 16.88 -13.88 3.84
N ALA A 155 16.57 -13.25 2.71
CA ALA A 155 17.22 -13.52 1.43
C ALA A 155 18.73 -13.24 1.49
N LEU A 156 19.15 -12.11 2.08
CA LEU A 156 20.56 -11.80 2.25
C LEU A 156 21.28 -12.83 3.15
N ALA A 157 20.68 -13.19 4.28
CA ALA A 157 21.27 -14.18 5.19
C ALA A 157 21.46 -15.54 4.51
N ASP A 158 20.51 -15.98 3.68
CA ASP A 158 20.65 -17.22 2.91
C ASP A 158 21.78 -17.14 1.86
N LEU A 159 21.91 -15.99 1.21
CA LEU A 159 23.03 -15.68 0.30
C LEU A 159 24.37 -15.48 1.01
N GLU A 160 24.42 -15.33 2.32
CA GLU A 160 25.68 -15.28 3.07
C GLU A 160 26.06 -16.65 3.64
N ARG A 161 25.09 -17.48 4.02
CA ARG A 161 25.35 -18.82 4.60
C ARG A 161 25.85 -19.90 3.63
N ARG A 162 25.40 -19.89 2.37
CA ARG A 162 25.80 -20.91 1.37
C ARG A 162 27.14 -20.58 0.67
N GLY A 163 28.04 -19.89 1.38
CA GLY A 163 29.36 -19.47 0.89
C GLY A 163 30.47 -20.30 1.51
#